data_AF-A0A2E1PJ75-F1
#
_entry.id   AF-A0A2E1PJ75-F1
#
_cell.length_a   1.000
_cell.length_b   1.000
_cell.length_c   1.000
_cell.angle_alpha   90.00
_cell.angle_beta   90.00
_cell.angle_gamma   90.00
#
_symmetry.space_group_name_H-M   'P 1'
#
loop_
_entity.id
_entity.type
_entity.pdbx_description
1 polymer ?
#
loop_
_entity_poly.entity_id
_entity_poly.type
_entity_poly.pdbx_seq_one_letter_code
_entity_poly.pdbx_strand_id
1 'polypeptide(L)'
;MKSLGIGLAYLMIYTSPIQVFLILWGLWIVLTSDYTFLGLSSKDFLYDNLLILHDFAYSLFWGSEIWHAFLNFWYQFPMVIMVFLKLVFNTWFGLWLLKKLKP
;
A
#
# COMPACT_ATOMS: atom_id res chain seq x y z
N MET A 1 18.53 -13.46 14.23
CA MET A 1 18.34 -12.05 13.81
C MET A 1 18.62 -11.82 12.32
N LYS A 2 19.77 -12.25 11.76
CA LYS A 2 20.04 -12.15 10.30
C LYS A 2 18.98 -12.81 9.41
N SER A 3 18.50 -14.02 9.76
CA SER A 3 17.48 -14.71 8.97
C SER A 3 16.14 -13.96 8.90
N LEU A 4 15.70 -13.33 9.99
CA LEU A 4 14.49 -12.51 10.02
C LEU A 4 14.62 -11.29 9.12
N GLY A 5 15.77 -10.61 9.13
CA GLY A 5 16.03 -9.47 8.25
C GLY A 5 16.04 -9.86 6.77
N ILE A 6 16.60 -11.03 6.43
CA ILE A 6 16.55 -11.57 5.06
C ILE A 6 15.11 -11.91 4.67
N GLY A 7 14.33 -12.53 5.57
CA GLY A 7 12.92 -12.82 5.33
C GLY A 7 12.09 -11.57 5.07
N LEU A 8 12.26 -10.52 5.89
CA LEU A 8 11.63 -9.22 5.69
C LEU A 8 12.02 -8.60 4.34
N ALA A 9 13.30 -8.67 3.98
CA ALA A 9 13.79 -8.13 2.72
C ALA A 9 13.11 -8.79 1.51
N TYR A 10 12.97 -10.12 1.53
CA TYR A 10 12.23 -10.83 0.50
C TYR A 10 10.75 -10.45 0.49
N LEU A 11 10.08 -10.35 1.64
CA LEU A 11 8.66 -9.94 1.69
C LEU A 11 8.43 -8.56 1.06
N MET A 12 9.33 -7.60 1.31
CA MET A 12 9.23 -6.26 0.73
C MET A 12 9.40 -6.29 -0.80
N ILE A 13 10.30 -7.12 -1.32
CA ILE A 13 10.49 -7.30 -2.77
C ILE A 13 9.31 -8.05 -3.39
N TYR A 14 8.85 -9.14 -2.77
CA TYR A 14 7.76 -9.98 -3.29
C TYR A 14 6.40 -9.28 -3.29
N THR A 15 6.21 -8.24 -2.47
CA THR A 15 4.99 -7.41 -2.52
C THR A 15 5.03 -6.34 -3.62
N SER A 16 6.19 -6.12 -4.25
CA SER A 16 6.38 -5.11 -5.31
C SER A 16 5.50 -5.38 -6.57
N PRO A 17 5.37 -6.61 -7.09
CA PRO A 17 4.47 -6.90 -8.21
C PRO A 17 3.00 -6.56 -7.91
N ILE A 18 2.54 -6.83 -6.68
CA ILE A 18 1.18 -6.49 -6.24
C ILE A 18 1.01 -4.96 -6.21
N GLN A 19 2.01 -4.22 -5.77
CA GLN A 19 2.00 -2.75 -5.76
C GLN A 19 1.98 -2.18 -7.18
N VAL A 20 2.73 -2.76 -8.12
CA VAL A 20 2.66 -2.40 -9.55
C VAL A 20 1.25 -2.63 -10.10
N PHE A 21 0.65 -3.78 -9.80
CA PHE A 21 -0.72 -4.08 -10.22
C PHE A 21 -1.72 -3.04 -9.69
N LEU A 22 -1.63 -2.69 -8.40
CA LEU A 22 -2.50 -1.66 -7.80
C LEU A 22 -2.31 -0.28 -8.44
N ILE A 23 -1.08 0.10 -8.79
CA ILE A 23 -0.81 1.35 -9.52
C ILE A 23 -1.51 1.33 -10.89
N LEU A 24 -1.34 0.26 -11.67
CA LEU A 24 -1.95 0.14 -12.99
C LEU A 24 -3.48 0.14 -12.91
N TRP A 25 -4.05 -0.52 -11.89
CA TRP A 25 -5.48 -0.50 -11.65
C TRP A 25 -6.00 0.88 -11.25
N GLY A 26 -5.29 1.59 -10.38
CA GLY A 26 -5.61 2.97 -10.03
C GLY A 26 -5.61 3.91 -11.23
N LEU A 27 -4.58 3.79 -12.07
CA LEU A 27 -4.50 4.54 -13.33
C LEU A 27 -5.67 4.20 -14.27
N TRP A 28 -6.02 2.92 -14.39
CA TRP A 28 -7.17 2.49 -15.18
C TRP A 28 -8.48 3.15 -14.70
N ILE A 29 -8.73 3.19 -13.38
CA ILE A 29 -9.91 3.85 -12.82
C ILE A 29 -9.90 5.35 -13.15
N VAL A 30 -8.79 6.04 -12.93
CA VAL A 30 -8.65 7.47 -13.25
C VAL A 30 -8.90 7.75 -14.75
N LEU A 31 -8.55 6.82 -15.64
CA LEU A 31 -8.77 6.97 -17.08
C LEU A 31 -10.21 6.64 -17.54
N THR A 32 -10.99 5.92 -16.72
CA THR A 32 -12.31 5.38 -17.11
C THR A 32 -13.47 5.95 -16.28
N SER A 33 -13.18 6.79 -15.29
CA SER A 33 -14.16 7.41 -14.40
C SER A 33 -13.94 8.92 -14.30
N ASP A 34 -14.81 9.60 -13.54
CA ASP A 34 -14.70 11.04 -13.27
C ASP A 34 -13.62 11.38 -12.22
N TYR A 35 -12.93 10.39 -11.64
CA TYR A 35 -11.82 10.65 -10.72
C TYR A 35 -10.64 11.32 -11.43
N THR A 36 -10.06 12.33 -10.79
CA THR A 36 -8.77 12.88 -11.22
C THR A 36 -7.61 12.07 -10.61
N PHE A 37 -6.42 12.20 -11.19
CA PHE A 37 -5.21 11.52 -10.71
C PHE A 37 -4.90 11.79 -9.22
N LEU A 38 -5.20 13.00 -8.73
CA LEU A 38 -5.05 13.36 -7.31
C LEU A 38 -6.35 13.19 -6.50
N GLY A 39 -7.49 12.97 -7.16
CA GLY A 39 -8.79 12.86 -6.54
C GLY A 39 -9.14 11.43 -6.08
N LEU A 40 -8.57 10.40 -6.70
CA LEU A 40 -8.77 9.02 -6.27
C LEU A 40 -7.98 8.75 -4.98
N SER A 41 -8.63 8.92 -3.83
CA SER A 41 -8.02 8.60 -2.53
C SER A 41 -7.88 7.08 -2.35
N SER A 42 -6.98 6.66 -1.45
CA SER A 42 -6.86 5.23 -1.12
C SER A 42 -8.12 4.70 -0.43
N LYS A 43 -8.85 5.57 0.28
CA LYS A 43 -10.12 5.22 0.92
C LYS A 43 -11.19 4.92 -0.13
N ASP A 44 -11.38 5.81 -1.09
CA ASP A 44 -12.40 5.66 -2.14
C ASP A 44 -12.10 4.44 -2.99
N PHE A 45 -10.84 4.26 -3.38
CA PHE A 45 -10.41 3.05 -4.10
C PHE A 45 -10.78 1.76 -3.35
N LEU A 46 -10.50 1.69 -2.05
CA LEU A 46 -10.83 0.54 -1.23
C LEU A 46 -12.33 0.36 -1.06
N TYR A 47 -13.08 1.43 -0.81
CA TYR A 47 -14.53 1.37 -0.61
C TYR A 47 -15.24 0.89 -1.89
N ASP A 48 -14.87 1.43 -3.04
CA ASP A 48 -15.55 1.16 -4.31
C ASP A 48 -15.15 -0.17 -4.96
N ASN A 49 -13.90 -0.62 -4.78
CA ASN A 49 -13.36 -1.80 -5.48
C ASN A 49 -13.10 -3.00 -4.54
N LEU A 50 -12.86 -2.75 -3.26
CA LEU A 50 -12.36 -3.74 -2.29
C LEU A 50 -13.05 -3.56 -0.92
N LEU A 51 -14.38 -3.43 -0.90
CA LEU A 51 -15.17 -3.11 0.30
C LEU A 51 -14.88 -4.06 1.47
N ILE A 52 -14.71 -5.35 1.20
CA ILE A 52 -14.36 -6.35 2.23
C ILE A 52 -13.01 -6.01 2.88
N LEU A 53 -12.02 -5.58 2.09
CA LEU A 53 -10.71 -5.18 2.59
C LEU A 53 -10.77 -3.84 3.34
N HIS A 54 -11.59 -2.90 2.87
CA HIS A 54 -11.88 -1.65 3.57
C HIS A 54 -12.41 -1.94 4.97
N ASP A 55 -13.52 -2.68 5.07
CA ASP A 55 -14.19 -2.95 6.35
C ASP A 55 -13.32 -3.81 7.26
N PHE A 56 -12.61 -4.79 6.69
CA PHE A 56 -11.63 -5.56 7.44
C PHE A 56 -10.55 -4.67 8.05
N ALA A 57 -9.97 -3.75 7.27
CA ALA A 57 -8.93 -2.84 7.76
C ALA A 57 -9.44 -1.94 8.90
N TYR A 58 -10.62 -1.35 8.77
CA TYR A 58 -11.22 -0.55 9.86
C TYR A 58 -11.60 -1.41 11.08
N SER A 59 -11.97 -2.67 10.87
CA SER A 59 -12.31 -3.59 11.97
C SER A 59 -11.11 -4.20 12.69
N LEU A 60 -9.87 -4.07 12.19
CA LEU A 60 -8.72 -4.81 12.75
C LEU A 60 -8.45 -4.51 14.25
N PHE A 61 -8.80 -3.31 14.70
CA PHE A 61 -8.72 -2.88 16.10
C PHE A 61 -10.06 -2.28 16.55
N TRP A 62 -11.04 -3.16 16.80
CA TRP A 62 -12.41 -2.82 17.23
C TRP A 62 -12.46 -1.69 18.26
N GLY A 63 -13.21 -0.63 17.94
CA GLY A 63 -13.50 0.47 18.87
C GLY A 63 -12.32 1.41 19.16
N SER A 64 -11.20 1.29 18.44
CA SER A 64 -10.06 2.19 18.62
C SER A 64 -10.20 3.43 17.73
N GLU A 65 -10.56 4.56 18.34
CA GLU A 65 -10.60 5.87 17.66
C GLU A 65 -9.24 6.27 17.07
N ILE A 66 -8.15 5.89 17.74
CA ILE A 66 -6.79 6.16 17.28
C ILE A 66 -6.50 5.38 15.99
N TRP A 67 -6.96 4.14 15.89
CA TRP A 67 -6.81 3.33 14.67
C TRP A 67 -7.60 3.93 13.50
N HIS A 68 -8.85 4.34 13.74
CA HIS A 68 -9.67 4.98 12.72
C HIS A 68 -9.04 6.30 12.24
N ALA A 69 -8.53 7.12 13.17
CA ALA A 69 -7.83 8.36 12.83
C ALA A 69 -6.57 8.10 12.00
N PHE A 70 -5.79 7.07 12.37
CA PHE A 70 -4.60 6.66 11.63
C PHE A 70 -4.94 6.22 10.20
N LEU A 71 -5.96 5.37 10.03
CA LEU A 71 -6.39 4.93 8.70
C LEU A 71 -6.91 6.10 7.86
N ASN A 72 -7.77 6.96 8.43
CA ASN A 72 -8.28 8.14 7.74
C ASN A 72 -7.14 9.06 7.29
N PHE A 73 -6.13 9.26 8.14
CA PHE A 73 -4.96 10.09 7.82
C PHE A 73 -4.16 9.53 6.64
N TRP A 74 -3.93 8.21 6.57
CA TRP A 74 -3.17 7.63 5.46
C TRP A 74 -4.00 7.43 4.21
N TYR A 75 -5.29 7.13 4.34
CA TYR A 75 -6.14 6.75 3.21
C TYR A 75 -6.72 7.95 2.46
N GLN A 76 -6.70 9.16 3.04
CA GLN A 76 -7.07 10.39 2.33
C GLN A 76 -6.12 10.74 1.18
N PHE A 77 -4.89 10.23 1.19
CA PHE A 77 -3.90 10.57 0.16
C PHE A 77 -4.19 9.86 -1.16
N PRO A 78 -3.79 10.46 -2.31
CA PRO A 78 -4.01 9.88 -3.63
C PRO A 78 -3.39 8.49 -3.74
N MET A 79 -4.22 7.51 -4.12
CA MET A 79 -3.85 6.09 -4.06
C MET A 79 -2.61 5.78 -4.89
N VAL A 80 -2.58 6.25 -6.14
CA VAL A 80 -1.49 5.97 -7.08
C VAL A 80 -0.15 6.49 -6.54
N ILE A 81 -0.14 7.70 -5.96
CA ILE A 81 1.06 8.29 -5.36
C ILE A 81 1.52 7.47 -4.15
N MET A 82 0.60 7.13 -3.25
CA MET A 82 0.93 6.38 -2.03
C MET A 82 1.47 4.99 -2.33
N VAL A 83 0.88 4.27 -3.28
CA VAL A 83 1.35 2.95 -3.68
C VAL A 83 2.68 3.05 -4.42
N PHE A 84 2.89 4.08 -5.25
CA PHE A 84 4.17 4.31 -5.91
C PHE A 84 5.31 4.59 -4.91
N LEU A 85 5.08 5.46 -3.91
CA LEU A 85 6.06 5.72 -2.86
C LEU A 85 6.40 4.45 -2.07
N LYS A 86 5.38 3.64 -1.74
CA LYS A 86 5.57 2.33 -1.09
C LYS A 86 6.37 1.38 -1.97
N LEU A 87 6.12 1.33 -3.28
CA LEU A 87 6.85 0.49 -4.22
C LEU A 87 8.33 0.84 -4.24
N VAL A 88 8.66 2.11 -4.47
CA VAL A 88 10.04 2.58 -4.52
C VAL A 88 10.75 2.27 -3.20
N PHE A 89 10.13 2.61 -2.07
CA PHE A 89 10.71 2.35 -0.76
C PHE A 89 10.90 0.85 -0.48
N ASN A 90 9.87 0.04 -0.73
CA ASN A 90 9.90 -1.40 -0.45
C ASN A 90 10.95 -2.12 -1.28
N THR A 91 10.98 -1.86 -2.59
CA THR A 91 11.96 -2.50 -3.48
C THR A 91 13.38 -2.05 -3.12
N TRP A 92 13.61 -0.74 -2.94
CA TRP A 92 14.94 -0.22 -2.61
C TRP A 92 15.43 -0.72 -1.25
N PHE A 93 14.62 -0.58 -0.21
CA PHE A 93 14.98 -0.99 1.14
C PHE A 93 15.15 -2.51 1.25
N GLY A 94 14.30 -3.29 0.57
CA GLY A 94 14.44 -4.74 0.48
C GLY A 94 15.77 -5.16 -0.17
N LEU A 95 16.12 -4.57 -1.31
CA LEU A 95 17.40 -4.85 -1.99
C LEU A 95 18.61 -4.41 -1.15
N TRP A 96 18.51 -3.24 -0.51
CA TRP A 96 19.54 -2.75 0.41
C TRP A 96 19.75 -3.71 1.59
N LEU A 97 18.66 -4.20 2.18
CA LEU A 97 18.69 -5.12 3.31
C LEU A 97 19.30 -6.47 2.91
N LEU A 98 18.95 -7.00 1.74
CA LEU A 98 19.58 -8.21 1.18
C LEU A 98 21.08 -8.00 0.98
N LYS A 99 21.50 -6.89 0.37
CA LYS A 99 22.92 -6.58 0.14
C LYS A 99 23.72 -6.49 1.44
N LYS A 100 23.10 -6.05 2.54
CA LYS A 100 23.78 -5.92 3.85
C LYS A 100 23.82 -7.21 4.65
N LEU A 101 22.79 -8.06 4.53
CA LEU A 101 22.64 -9.24 5.38
C LEU A 101 23.05 -10.54 4.71
N LYS A 102 22.96 -10.62 3.39
CA LYS A 102 23.42 -11.76 2.59
C LYS A 102 24.89 -11.51 2.21
N PRO A 103 25.83 -12.37 2.65
CA PRO A 103 27.24 -12.27 2.28
C PRO A 103 27.47 -12.55 0.79
#